data_AF-A0A317SQR8-F1
#
_entry.id   AF-A0A317SQR8-F1
#
_cell.length_a   1.000
_cell.length_b   1.000
_cell.length_c   1.000
_cell.angle_alpha   90.00
_cell.angle_beta   90.00
_cell.angle_gamma   90.00
#
_symmetry.space_group_name_H-M   'P 1'
#
loop_
_entity.id
_entity.type
_entity.pdbx_description
1 polymer ?
#
loop_
_entity_poly.entity_id
_entity_poly.type
_entity_poly.pdbx_seq_one_letter_code
_entity_poly.pdbx_strand_id
1 'polypeptide(L)'
;TYKQNEVGILYLPALSSHILQPLDLNTFSPLKLQYQKKIPDLVYPNNGAQVKKQQLIQVYQKAQAETFTTCILCTSWSVVGLFP
;
A
#
# COMPACT_ATOMS: atom_id res chain seq x y z
N THR A 1 12.97 22.56 -2.14
CA THR A 1 12.66 21.37 -1.30
C THR A 1 11.18 21.13 -0.92
N TYR A 2 10.23 22.02 -1.19
CA TYR A 2 8.82 21.65 -1.45
C TYR A 2 8.18 22.76 -2.30
N LYS A 3 8.53 24.02 -1.98
CA LYS A 3 8.25 25.22 -2.80
C LYS A 3 8.75 25.14 -4.24
N GLN A 4 9.83 24.41 -4.50
CA GLN A 4 10.40 24.22 -5.85
C GLN A 4 9.59 23.26 -6.72
N ASN A 5 8.82 22.37 -6.09
CA ASN A 5 8.01 21.35 -6.77
C ASN A 5 6.51 21.64 -6.58
N GLU A 6 6.16 22.83 -6.09
CA GLU A 6 4.79 23.27 -5.83
C GLU A 6 3.97 22.31 -4.94
N VAL A 7 4.65 21.59 -4.04
CA VAL A 7 4.00 20.63 -3.13
C VAL A 7 3.45 21.37 -1.92
N GLY A 8 2.13 21.33 -1.74
CA GLY A 8 1.44 21.77 -0.53
C GLY A 8 1.61 20.78 0.63
N ILE A 9 1.89 21.28 1.83
CA ILE A 9 2.02 20.46 3.04
C ILE A 9 0.66 20.37 3.73
N LEU A 10 0.19 19.15 3.98
CA LEU A 10 -1.00 18.88 4.79
C LEU A 10 -0.60 18.70 6.27
N TYR A 11 -1.10 19.56 7.15
CA TYR A 11 -0.89 19.45 8.60
C TYR A 11 -2.02 18.64 9.23
N LEU A 12 -1.67 17.48 9.80
CA LEU A 12 -2.61 16.63 10.53
C LEU A 12 -2.50 16.89 12.04
N PRO A 13 -3.61 16.85 12.80
CA PRO A 13 -3.58 16.94 14.26
C PRO A 13 -2.72 15.85 14.90
N ALA A 14 -2.13 16.13 16.06
CA ALA A 14 -1.42 15.12 16.83
C ALA A 14 -2.33 13.92 17.17
N LEU A 15 -1.76 12.70 17.20
CA LEU A 15 -2.47 11.44 17.48
C LEU A 15 -3.55 11.04 16.46
N SER A 16 -3.71 11.75 15.35
CA SER A 16 -4.75 11.46 14.36
C SER A 16 -4.35 10.45 13.27
N SER A 17 -3.13 9.90 13.32
CA SER A 17 -2.61 9.02 12.24
C SER A 17 -3.53 7.83 11.95
N HIS A 18 -4.02 7.16 12.99
CA HIS A 18 -4.90 5.99 12.88
C HIS A 18 -6.32 6.32 12.35
N ILE A 19 -6.68 7.61 12.24
CA ILE A 19 -8.00 8.10 11.79
C ILE A 19 -7.89 8.78 10.43
N LEU A 20 -6.79 9.50 10.17
CA LEU A 20 -6.64 10.38 9.02
C LEU A 20 -5.65 9.87 7.98
N GLN A 21 -4.98 8.74 8.21
CA GLN A 21 -4.08 8.16 7.20
C GLN A 21 -4.85 7.17 6.31
N PRO A 22 -5.14 7.55 5.04
CA PRO A 22 -5.90 6.71 4.11
C PRO A 22 -5.18 5.41 3.77
N LEU A 23 -3.85 5.43 3.92
CA LEU A 23 -2.99 4.29 3.72
C LEU A 23 -3.30 3.16 4.72
N ASP A 24 -3.42 3.50 5.99
CA ASP A 24 -3.63 2.53 7.06
C ASP A 24 -5.07 2.02 7.15
N LEU A 25 -6.05 2.87 6.82
CA LEU A 25 -7.45 2.52 6.97
C LEU A 25 -7.99 1.61 5.87
N ASN A 26 -7.70 1.92 4.61
CA ASN A 26 -8.39 1.25 3.51
C ASN A 26 -7.49 0.83 2.34
N THR A 27 -6.26 1.36 2.25
CA THR A 27 -5.34 1.06 1.15
C THR A 27 -4.46 -0.17 1.45
N PHE A 28 -3.96 -0.30 2.68
CA PHE A 28 -3.06 -1.39 3.07
C PHE A 28 -3.76 -2.72 3.34
N SER A 29 -5.01 -2.71 3.78
CA SER A 29 -5.76 -3.95 4.05
C SER A 29 -5.94 -4.80 2.76
N PRO A 30 -6.42 -4.24 1.63
CA PRO A 30 -6.47 -4.96 0.36
C PRO A 30 -5.10 -5.40 -0.15
N LEU A 31 -4.07 -4.55 0.01
CA LEU A 31 -2.70 -4.87 -0.42
C LEU A 31 -2.14 -6.07 0.35
N LYS A 32 -2.31 -6.06 1.68
CA LYS A 32 -1.90 -7.15 2.56
C LYS A 32 -2.59 -8.45 2.16
N LEU A 33 -3.89 -8.40 1.87
CA LEU A 33 -4.64 -9.57 1.42
C LEU A 33 -4.12 -10.11 0.08
N GLN A 34 -3.90 -9.26 -0.91
CA GLN A 34 -3.38 -9.68 -2.22
C GLN A 34 -1.95 -10.22 -2.14
N TYR A 35 -1.11 -9.57 -1.34
CA TYR A 35 0.24 -10.04 -1.06
C TYR A 35 0.22 -11.43 -0.41
N GLN A 36 -0.60 -11.64 0.62
CA GLN A 36 -0.75 -12.94 1.27
C GLN A 36 -1.22 -14.04 0.32
N LYS A 37 -2.12 -13.73 -0.62
CA LYS A 37 -2.56 -14.68 -1.65
C LYS A 37 -1.43 -15.14 -2.57
N LYS A 38 -0.44 -14.29 -2.85
CA LYS A 38 0.68 -14.58 -3.77
C LYS A 38 1.88 -15.24 -3.10
N ILE A 39 2.00 -15.16 -1.77
CA ILE A 39 3.09 -15.79 -1.03
C ILE A 39 3.13 -17.32 -1.21
N PRO A 40 2.01 -18.05 -1.14
CA PRO A 40 1.92 -19.46 -1.52
C PRO A 40 2.65 -19.80 -2.83
N ASP A 41 2.35 -19.07 -3.90
CA ASP A 41 2.90 -19.32 -5.24
C ASP A 41 4.42 -19.14 -5.29
N LEU A 42 4.97 -18.32 -4.39
CA LEU A 42 6.42 -18.13 -4.27
C LEU A 42 7.10 -19.23 -3.43
N VAL A 43 6.42 -19.73 -2.40
CA VAL A 43 7.00 -20.66 -1.41
C VAL A 43 6.86 -22.12 -1.84
N TYR A 44 5.69 -22.52 -2.34
CA TYR A 44 5.41 -23.92 -2.66
C TYR A 44 6.37 -24.53 -3.71
N PRO A 45 6.68 -23.85 -4.83
CA PRO A 45 7.58 -24.40 -5.85
C PRO A 45 9.05 -24.50 -5.37
N ASN A 46 9.42 -23.77 -4.33
CA ASN A 46 10.81 -23.65 -3.90
C ASN A 46 11.26 -24.81 -3.00
N ASN A 47 10.38 -25.77 -2.67
CA ASN A 47 10.68 -27.02 -1.97
C ASN A 47 11.53 -26.86 -0.70
N GLY A 48 11.28 -25.79 0.07
CA GLY A 48 12.02 -25.46 1.29
C GLY A 48 13.29 -24.63 1.09
N ALA A 49 13.65 -24.28 -0.15
CA ALA A 49 14.75 -23.36 -0.40
C ALA A 49 14.42 -21.94 0.08
N GLN A 50 15.46 -21.21 0.48
CA GLN A 50 15.32 -19.86 1.02
C GLN A 50 14.76 -18.91 -0.04
N VAL A 51 13.68 -18.22 0.29
CA VAL A 51 13.13 -17.15 -0.55
C VAL A 51 14.07 -15.95 -0.50
N LYS A 52 14.52 -15.50 -1.67
CA LYS A 52 15.38 -14.31 -1.77
C LYS A 52 14.57 -13.04 -1.58
N LYS A 53 15.19 -12.02 -0.99
CA LYS A 53 14.57 -10.69 -0.80
C LYS A 53 14.04 -10.08 -2.10
N GLN A 54 14.76 -10.28 -3.21
CA GLN A 54 14.33 -9.81 -4.54
C GLN A 54 12.98 -10.41 -4.98
N GLN A 55 12.76 -11.70 -4.70
CA GLN A 55 11.51 -12.38 -5.07
C GLN A 55 10.34 -11.86 -4.23
N LEU A 56 10.55 -11.60 -2.94
CA LEU A 56 9.54 -10.97 -2.07
C LEU A 56 9.16 -9.57 -2.58
N ILE A 57 10.15 -8.77 -2.98
CA ILE A 57 9.92 -7.42 -3.54
C ILE A 57 9.09 -7.51 -4.83
N GLN A 58 9.40 -8.46 -5.72
CA GLN A 58 8.64 -8.66 -6.95
C GLN A 58 7.18 -9.06 -6.67
N VAL A 59 6.95 -9.94 -5.70
CA VAL A 59 5.59 -10.33 -5.29
C VAL A 59 4.83 -9.14 -4.71
N TYR A 60 5.49 -8.32 -3.88
CA TYR A 60 4.92 -7.09 -3.34
C TYR A 60 4.55 -6.11 -4.46
N GLN A 61 5.46 -5.85 -5.41
CA GLN A 61 5.21 -4.96 -6.55
C GLN A 61 4.01 -5.43 -7.39
N LYS A 62 3.91 -6.74 -7.63
CA LYS A 62 2.77 -7.32 -8.34
C LYS A 62 1.46 -7.14 -7.58
N ALA A 63 1.45 -7.42 -6.28
CA ALA A 63 0.28 -7.20 -5.43
C ALA A 63 -0.13 -5.72 -5.40
N GLN A 64 0.84 -4.81 -5.36
CA GLN A 64 0.62 -3.37 -5.39
C GLN A 64 -0.03 -2.93 -6.70
N ALA A 65 0.52 -3.34 -7.84
CA ALA A 65 -0.02 -2.99 -9.16
C ALA A 65 -1.46 -3.48 -9.36
N GLU A 66 -1.80 -4.65 -8.83
CA GLU A 66 -3.17 -5.19 -8.90
C GLU A 66 -4.14 -4.53 -7.90
N THR A 67 -3.63 -4.02 -6.78
CA THR A 67 -4.47 -3.44 -5.71
C THR A 67 -4.71 -1.95 -5.90
N PHE A 68 -3.68 -1.18 -6.26
CA PHE A 68 -3.71 0.28 -6.28
C PHE A 68 -4.34 0.81 -7.57
N THR A 69 -5.60 0.46 -7.77
CA THR A 69 -6.43 1.03 -8.82
C THR A 69 -6.87 2.45 -8.41
N THR A 70 -7.12 3.31 -9.40
CA THR A 70 -7.60 4.68 -9.16
C THR A 70 -8.86 4.70 -8.29
N CYS A 71 -9.78 3.74 -8.49
CA CYS A 71 -10.99 3.62 -7.67
C CYS A 71 -10.67 3.35 -6.19
N ILE A 72 -9.82 2.37 -5.90
CA ILE A 72 -9.42 2.03 -4.52
C ILE A 72 -8.70 3.20 -3.86
N LEU A 73 -7.83 3.89 -4.61
CA LEU A 73 -7.14 5.06 -4.08
C LEU A 73 -8.14 6.20 -3.80
N CYS A 74 -8.93 6.65 -4.76
CA CYS A 74 -9.89 7.75 -4.53
C CYS A 74 -10.86 7.45 -3.37
N THR A 75 -11.36 6.21 -3.26
CA THR A 75 -12.26 5.82 -2.16
C THR A 75 -11.55 5.77 -0.81
N SER A 76 -10.31 5.28 -0.75
CA SER A 76 -9.54 5.24 0.50
C SER A 76 -9.25 6.63 1.05
N TRP A 77 -9.02 7.59 0.16
CA TRP A 77 -8.78 8.99 0.53
C TRP A 77 -10.08 9.69 0.94
N SER A 78 -11.19 9.46 0.24
CA SER A 78 -12.46 10.09 0.60
C SER A 78 -12.98 9.65 1.97
N VAL A 79 -12.71 8.40 2.39
CA VAL A 79 -13.07 7.87 3.72
C VAL A 79 -12.46 8.67 4.87
N VAL A 80 -11.27 9.24 4.68
CA VAL A 80 -10.60 10.07 5.69
C VAL A 80 -10.88 11.57 5.51
N GLY A 81 -11.80 11.92 4.61
CA GLY A 81 -12.14 13.30 4.28
C GLY A 81 -11.08 14.02 3.42
N LEU A 82 -10.19 13.29 2.76
CA LEU A 82 -9.19 13.84 1.84
C LEU A 82 -9.60 13.56 0.39
N PHE A 83 -9.54 14.57 -0.47
CA PHE A 83 -9.95 14.46 -1.88
C PHE A 83 -8.77 14.87 -2.78
N PRO A 84 -8.02 13.89 -3.30
CA PRO A 84 -6.90 14.14 -4.21
C PRO A 84 -7.37 14.50 -5.63
#